data_AF-A0A4U0NJU4-F1
#
_entry.id   AF-A0A4U0NJU4-F1
#
_cell.length_a   1.000
_cell.length_b   1.000
_cell.length_c   1.000
_cell.angle_alpha   90.00
_cell.angle_beta   90.00
_cell.angle_gamma   90.00
#
_symmetry.space_group_name_H-M   'P 1'
#
loop_
_entity.id
_entity.type
_entity.pdbx_description
1 polymer ?
#
loop_
_entity_poly.entity_id
_entity_poly.type
_entity_poly.pdbx_seq_one_letter_code
_entity_poly.pdbx_strand_id
1 'polypeptide(L)'
;MDALAASDGDVERAVGYQWPPEDAETLALRSRVRLDAPAAGTPQPVTRLWTRITDLNRLRAFAEQNRSLGYEGMMAIHPSHIPVINELFSSTADELA
;
A
#
# COMPACT_ATOMS: atom_id res chain seq x y z
N MET A 1 3.21 -11.75 -8.50
CA MET A 1 2.85 -10.31 -8.41
C MET A 1 1.64 -10.27 -7.51
N ASP A 2 1.87 -10.27 -6.20
CA ASP A 2 0.82 -10.40 -5.19
C ASP A 2 0.42 -9.02 -4.72
N ALA A 3 -0.76 -8.59 -5.15
CA ALA A 3 -1.26 -7.25 -4.94
C ALA A 3 -2.53 -7.33 -4.08
N LEU A 4 -2.47 -6.83 -2.85
CA LEU A 4 -3.46 -7.16 -1.81
C LEU A 4 -4.31 -5.97 -1.35
N ALA A 5 -5.50 -5.83 -1.95
CA ALA A 5 -6.74 -5.19 -1.44
C ALA A 5 -7.05 -3.71 -1.74
N ALA A 6 -7.99 -3.45 -2.65
CA ALA A 6 -8.71 -2.17 -2.76
C ALA A 6 -9.81 -2.02 -1.68
N SER A 7 -10.31 -0.81 -1.45
CA SER A 7 -11.66 -0.61 -0.86
C SER A 7 -12.72 -1.14 -1.82
N ASP A 8 -13.68 -1.95 -1.34
CA ASP A 8 -14.55 -2.84 -2.14
C ASP A 8 -13.80 -3.97 -2.87
N GLY A 9 -12.60 -4.30 -2.40
CA GLY A 9 -11.75 -5.35 -2.98
C GLY A 9 -12.01 -6.75 -2.39
N ASP A 10 -11.43 -7.77 -3.02
CA ASP A 10 -11.64 -9.18 -2.65
C ASP A 10 -11.35 -9.50 -1.17
N VAL A 11 -10.42 -8.78 -0.54
CA VAL A 11 -10.08 -8.99 0.88
C VAL A 11 -11.18 -8.48 1.82
N GLU A 12 -11.85 -7.37 1.49
CA GLU A 12 -12.99 -6.89 2.27
C GLU A 12 -14.11 -7.93 2.27
N ARG A 13 -14.41 -8.49 1.09
CA ARG A 13 -15.43 -9.53 0.91
C ARG A 13 -15.05 -10.86 1.57
N ALA A 14 -13.77 -11.22 1.57
CA ALA A 14 -13.29 -12.46 2.15
C ALA A 14 -13.19 -12.42 3.69
N VAL A 15 -12.84 -11.27 4.25
CA VAL A 15 -12.60 -11.12 5.71
C VAL A 15 -13.81 -10.51 6.44
N GLY A 16 -14.73 -9.85 5.73
CA GLY A 16 -16.00 -9.35 6.28
C GLY A 16 -15.88 -8.13 7.18
N TYR A 17 -14.86 -7.32 6.94
CA TYR A 17 -14.47 -6.20 7.81
C TYR A 17 -14.89 -4.84 7.17
N GLN A 18 -15.40 -3.88 7.96
CA GLN A 18 -15.99 -2.60 7.48
C GLN A 18 -15.03 -1.41 7.48
N TRP A 19 -14.81 -0.75 6.34
CA TRP A 19 -13.88 0.38 6.19
C TRP A 19 -14.18 1.61 7.09
N PRO A 20 -13.32 2.03 8.04
CA PRO A 20 -13.40 3.25 8.79
C PRO A 20 -12.60 4.31 8.02
N PRO A 21 -12.84 5.59 8.33
CA PRO A 21 -12.18 6.72 7.69
C PRO A 21 -10.65 6.78 7.84
N GLU A 22 -10.04 5.95 8.70
CA GLU A 22 -8.61 6.02 9.06
C GLU A 22 -7.76 4.83 8.58
N ASP A 23 -8.31 3.90 7.79
CA ASP A 23 -7.59 2.73 7.22
C ASP A 23 -6.88 1.80 8.25
N ALA A 24 -7.12 2.02 9.55
CA ALA A 24 -6.41 1.41 10.66
C ALA A 24 -6.59 -0.12 10.73
N GLU A 25 -7.76 -0.64 10.39
CA GLU A 25 -8.05 -2.07 10.49
C GLU A 25 -7.34 -2.90 9.41
N THR A 26 -6.83 -2.29 8.34
CA THR A 26 -5.97 -2.98 7.37
C THR A 26 -4.49 -2.92 7.74
N LEU A 27 -4.11 -2.17 8.80
CA LEU A 27 -2.72 -2.07 9.24
C LEU A 27 -2.19 -3.44 9.68
N ALA A 28 -2.92 -4.14 10.56
CA ALA A 28 -2.51 -5.45 11.06
C ALA A 28 -2.32 -6.47 9.93
N LEU A 29 -3.23 -6.45 8.94
CA LEU A 29 -3.15 -7.29 7.75
C LEU A 29 -1.89 -6.96 6.92
N ARG A 30 -1.64 -5.68 6.65
CA ARG A 30 -0.46 -5.24 5.86
C ARG A 30 0.85 -5.52 6.58
N SER A 31 0.92 -5.29 7.88
CA SER A 31 2.08 -5.65 8.70
C SER A 31 2.36 -7.16 8.64
N ARG A 32 1.31 -7.99 8.71
CA ARG A 32 1.46 -9.44 8.60
C ARG A 32 1.97 -9.88 7.24
N VAL A 33 1.38 -9.38 6.16
CA VAL A 33 1.81 -9.66 4.78
C VAL A 33 3.28 -9.29 4.58
N ARG A 34 3.72 -8.15 5.10
CA ARG A 34 5.11 -7.71 4.96
C ARG A 34 6.12 -8.60 5.68
N LEU A 35 5.72 -9.19 6.81
CA LEU A 35 6.55 -10.13 7.55
C LEU A 35 6.59 -11.51 6.88
N ASP A 36 5.44 -11.99 6.40
CA ASP A 36 5.31 -13.34 5.83
C ASP A 36 5.85 -13.43 4.39
N ALA A 37 5.73 -12.37 3.58
CA ALA A 37 6.10 -12.40 2.15
C ALA A 37 7.59 -12.72 1.90
N PRO A 38 8.57 -12.08 2.58
CA PRO A 38 9.97 -12.46 2.43
C PRO A 38 10.26 -13.90 2.89
N ALA A 39 9.60 -14.35 3.96
CA ALA A 39 9.73 -15.72 4.47
C ALA A 39 9.20 -16.76 3.46
N ALA A 40 8.25 -16.37 2.62
CA ALA A 40 7.72 -17.17 1.52
C ALA A 40 8.50 -17.01 0.20
N GLY A 41 9.64 -16.30 0.19
CA GLY A 41 10.46 -16.09 -1.01
C GLY A 41 10.00 -14.94 -1.91
N THR A 42 9.11 -14.06 -1.41
CA THR A 42 8.69 -12.82 -2.09
C THR A 42 9.25 -11.62 -1.34
N PRO A 43 10.50 -11.21 -1.61
CA PRO A 43 11.21 -10.23 -0.80
C PRO A 43 10.63 -8.81 -0.90
N GLN A 44 9.95 -8.51 -2.01
CA GLN A 44 9.55 -7.15 -2.39
C GLN A 44 8.04 -7.05 -2.62
N PRO A 45 7.22 -7.15 -1.56
CA PRO A 45 5.77 -7.00 -1.71
C PRO A 45 5.43 -5.55 -2.10
N VAL A 46 4.48 -5.41 -3.02
CA VAL A 46 3.85 -4.12 -3.36
C VAL A 46 2.59 -3.94 -2.54
N THR A 47 2.32 -2.71 -2.09
CA THR A 47 1.07 -2.43 -1.38
C THR A 47 -0.11 -2.28 -2.34
N ARG A 48 -1.30 -2.31 -1.77
CA ARG A 48 -2.60 -2.12 -2.45
C ARG A 48 -2.77 -0.80 -3.17
N LEU A 49 -3.78 -0.78 -4.02
CA LEU A 49 -4.33 0.40 -4.66
C LEU A 49 -5.21 1.23 -3.71
N TRP A 50 -5.36 2.51 -4.05
CA TRP A 50 -6.27 3.45 -3.39
C TRP A 50 -7.43 3.79 -4.33
N THR A 51 -8.68 3.56 -3.92
CA THR A 51 -9.83 3.69 -4.83
C THR A 51 -10.43 5.10 -4.91
N ARG A 52 -10.19 5.97 -3.92
CA ARG A 52 -10.71 7.35 -3.94
C ARG A 52 -9.80 8.22 -4.82
N ILE A 53 -10.01 8.13 -6.14
CA ILE A 53 -9.12 8.69 -7.17
C ILE A 53 -8.76 10.16 -6.91
N THR A 54 -9.73 10.98 -6.50
CA THR A 54 -9.58 12.43 -6.32
C THR A 54 -8.92 12.81 -4.99
N ASP A 55 -8.86 11.90 -4.01
CA ASP A 55 -8.30 12.19 -2.69
C ASP A 55 -6.80 11.88 -2.64
N LEU A 56 -6.01 12.76 -3.24
CA LEU A 56 -4.56 12.62 -3.31
C LEU A 56 -3.89 12.83 -1.94
N ASN A 57 -4.52 13.55 -1.02
CA ASN A 57 -3.99 13.75 0.33
C ASN A 57 -4.05 12.45 1.14
N ARG A 58 -5.19 11.75 1.09
CA ARG A 58 -5.32 10.43 1.72
C ARG A 58 -4.47 9.38 1.01
N LEU A 59 -4.33 9.44 -0.32
CA LEU A 59 -3.37 8.60 -1.06
C LEU A 59 -1.95 8.76 -0.52
N ARG A 60 -1.49 10.00 -0.31
CA ARG A 60 -0.16 10.30 0.22
C ARG A 60 0.03 9.72 1.62
N ALA A 61 -0.90 10.01 2.54
CA ALA A 61 -0.85 9.47 3.90
C ALA A 61 -0.85 7.93 3.91
N PHE A 62 -1.64 7.32 3.03
CA PHE A 62 -1.65 5.87 2.84
C PHE A 62 -0.29 5.35 2.36
N ALA A 63 0.29 5.95 1.31
CA ALA A 63 1.58 5.58 0.77
C ALA A 63 2.72 5.74 1.80
N GLU A 64 2.74 6.83 2.56
CA GLU A 64 3.70 7.07 3.66
C GLU A 64 3.62 5.98 4.74
N GLN A 65 2.41 5.61 5.16
CA GLN A 65 2.23 4.53 6.12
C GLN A 65 2.76 3.20 5.58
N ASN A 66 2.52 2.87 4.31
CA ASN A 66 3.04 1.64 3.72
C ASN A 66 4.56 1.65 3.55
N ARG A 67 5.15 2.79 3.16
CA ARG A 67 6.61 2.93 3.12
C ARG A 67 7.21 2.69 4.50
N SER A 68 6.61 3.23 5.57
CA SER A 68 7.06 3.03 6.95
C SER A 68 7.00 1.55 7.40
N LEU A 69 6.11 0.76 6.83
CA LEU A 69 6.05 -0.70 7.04
C LEU A 69 7.15 -1.46 6.26
N GLY A 70 7.85 -0.80 5.34
CA GLY A 70 8.90 -1.39 4.52
C GLY A 70 8.42 -1.94 3.17
N TYR A 71 7.26 -1.51 2.68
CA TYR A 71 6.86 -1.77 1.30
C TYR A 71 7.71 -0.93 0.33
N GLU A 72 8.00 -1.48 -0.85
CA GLU A 72 8.86 -0.85 -1.85
C GLU A 72 8.08 -0.19 -3.00
N GLY A 73 6.75 -0.32 -3.01
CA GLY A 73 5.92 0.27 -4.04
C GLY A 73 4.43 0.12 -3.77
N MET A 74 3.62 0.78 -4.59
CA MET A 74 2.17 0.82 -4.50
C MET A 74 1.53 0.66 -5.88
N MET A 75 0.41 -0.06 -5.95
CA MET A 75 -0.38 -0.14 -7.18
C MET A 75 -1.08 1.19 -7.49
N ALA A 76 -0.90 1.69 -8.71
CA ALA A 76 -1.63 2.83 -9.25
C ALA A 76 -2.79 2.37 -10.13
N ILE A 77 -3.98 2.96 -9.94
CA ILE A 77 -5.17 2.71 -10.78
C ILE A 77 -5.57 3.91 -11.64
N HIS A 78 -4.94 5.06 -11.41
CA HIS A 78 -5.21 6.29 -12.14
C HIS A 78 -3.90 7.07 -12.37
N PRO A 79 -3.71 7.71 -13.54
CA PRO A 79 -2.48 8.45 -13.83
C PRO A 79 -2.14 9.54 -12.80
N SER A 80 -3.13 10.15 -12.16
CA SER A 80 -2.90 11.16 -11.11
C SER A 80 -2.23 10.62 -9.85
N HIS A 81 -2.23 9.29 -9.62
CA HIS A 81 -1.58 8.68 -8.46
C HIS A 81 -0.09 8.49 -8.67
N ILE A 82 0.34 8.35 -9.93
CA ILE A 82 1.73 8.01 -10.30
C ILE A 82 2.73 9.03 -9.74
N PRO A 83 2.53 10.36 -9.87
CA PRO A 83 3.49 11.33 -9.34
C PRO A 83 3.67 11.20 -7.82
N VAL A 84 2.57 11.02 -7.07
CA VAL A 84 2.59 10.88 -5.60
C VAL A 84 3.27 9.59 -5.16
N ILE A 85 2.96 8.48 -5.84
CA ILE A 85 3.57 7.17 -5.54
C ILE A 85 5.07 7.21 -5.83
N ASN A 86 5.47 7.72 -7.00
CA ASN A 86 6.89 7.78 -7.38
C ASN A 86 7.69 8.69 -6.44
N GLU A 87 7.14 9.83 -6.03
CA GLU A 87 7.78 10.73 -5.06
C GLU A 87 8.10 10.01 -3.74
N LEU A 88 7.19 9.16 -3.28
CA LEU A 88 7.33 8.47 -2.00
C LEU A 88 8.13 7.18 -2.06
N PHE A 89 8.09 6.43 -3.16
CA PHE A 89 8.74 5.11 -3.24
C PHE A 89 10.03 5.10 -4.06
N SER A 90 10.41 6.20 -4.71
CA SER A 90 11.74 6.31 -5.31
C SER A 90 12.80 6.42 -4.22
N SER A 91 13.93 5.73 -4.41
CA SER A 91 15.08 5.84 -3.53
C SER A 91 15.49 7.30 -3.37
N THR A 92 15.65 7.73 -2.13
CA THR A 92 16.21 9.05 -1.83
C THR A 92 17.72 9.01 -2.05
N ALA A 93 18.33 10.16 -2.34
CA ALA A 93 19.78 10.24 -2.57
C ALA A 93 20.60 9.73 -1.36
N ASP A 94 20.05 9.79 -0.15
CA ASP A 94 20.65 9.26 1.08
C ASP A 94 20.61 7.71 1.19
N GLU A 95 19.70 7.02 0.49
CA GLU A 95 19.60 5.55 0.53
C GLU A 95 20.54 4.87 -0.48
N LEU A 96 21.15 5.64 -1.39
CA LEU A 96 22.04 5.15 -2.46
C LEU A 96 23.53 5.51 -2.22
N ALA A 97 23.85 6.16 -1.10
CA ALA A 97 25.21 6.56 -0.70
C ALA A 97 25.88 5.51 0.20
#